data_AF-A0AB40CUU1-F1
#
_entry.id   AF-A0AB40CUU1-F1
#
_cell.length_a   1.000
_cell.length_b   1.000
_cell.length_c   1.000
_cell.angle_alpha   90.00
_cell.angle_beta   90.00
_cell.angle_gamma   90.00
#
_symmetry.space_group_name_H-M   'P 1'
#
loop_
_entity.id
_entity.type
_entity.pdbx_description
1 polymer ?
#
loop_
_entity_poly.entity_id
_entity_poly.type
_entity_poly.pdbx_seq_one_letter_code
_entity_poly.pdbx_strand_id
1 'polypeptide(L)'
;MASMKLSAPPATSQWIGGGRSTFERRVSLLPMVRRGAVAPIRAGAYTDELVQTAKSIASPGRGILAIDESNATCGKRLASIGLDNTETNRQAYRQLLLTTPGLGDYISGAILFEETLYQSTIGGKKFVDCLRDENIMPGIKVDKGLVPLPGSNNESWCQGLDGLASRCAEYYKQGARFAKWRTVVSIPCGPSALAVKEAAWGLARYAAISQDNGLVPIVEPEILLDGDHAIERTLEVAEKVWSEVFFYLAENNVMFEGILLKPSMVTPGAEHKAKASPETIAKHTLTMLKRRVPPAVPGIMFLSGGQSEMEATLNLNAMNQSPNPWHVSFSYARALQNSVLKTWKGLPENIDAAQKALLVRAKANSLAQLGRYSADGEAEEAKKGMFQKGYTY
;
A
#
# COMPACT_ATOMS: atom_id res chain seq x y z
N MET A 1 -67.34 -42.93 -30.41
CA MET A 1 -67.65 -41.71 -29.62
C MET A 1 -66.69 -40.62 -30.10
N ALA A 2 -67.10 -39.84 -31.11
CA ALA A 2 -67.60 -38.46 -31.00
C ALA A 2 -66.42 -37.45 -30.94
N SER A 3 -65.91 -36.93 -32.07
CA SER A 3 -66.45 -35.91 -33.01
C SER A 3 -66.19 -34.46 -32.55
N MET A 4 -65.32 -33.79 -33.33
CA MET A 4 -65.13 -32.33 -33.39
C MET A 4 -66.43 -31.60 -33.77
N LYS A 5 -66.66 -30.41 -33.21
CA LYS A 5 -67.28 -29.29 -33.93
C LYS A 5 -66.74 -27.93 -33.47
N LEU A 6 -66.20 -27.18 -34.43
CA LEU A 6 -66.02 -25.73 -34.43
C LEU A 6 -67.38 -25.02 -34.56
N SER A 7 -67.52 -23.83 -33.98
CA SER A 7 -68.36 -22.77 -34.56
C SER A 7 -67.97 -21.39 -34.00
N ALA A 8 -67.93 -20.41 -34.90
CA ALA A 8 -67.92 -18.95 -34.69
C ALA A 8 -68.89 -18.35 -35.74
N PRO A 9 -69.16 -17.03 -35.78
CA PRO A 9 -69.66 -16.06 -34.78
C PRO A 9 -71.09 -15.58 -35.18
N PRO A 10 -71.65 -14.48 -34.61
CA PRO A 10 -71.62 -13.23 -35.38
C PRO A 10 -71.53 -11.94 -34.55
N ALA A 11 -71.20 -10.86 -35.27
CA ALA A 11 -71.19 -9.47 -34.82
C ALA A 11 -72.60 -8.87 -34.66
N THR A 12 -72.77 -7.87 -33.79
CA THR A 12 -73.39 -6.56 -34.12
C THR A 12 -73.26 -5.56 -32.97
N SER A 13 -73.05 -4.31 -33.36
CA SER A 13 -72.87 -3.09 -32.57
C SER A 13 -74.16 -2.60 -31.88
N GLN A 14 -74.03 -1.98 -30.71
CA GLN A 14 -74.83 -0.79 -30.36
C GLN A 14 -74.06 0.14 -29.40
N TRP A 15 -73.69 1.30 -29.91
CA TRP A 15 -73.27 2.50 -29.17
C TRP A 15 -74.50 3.33 -28.83
N ILE A 16 -74.72 3.70 -27.55
CA ILE A 16 -75.22 4.99 -26.97
C ILE A 16 -75.04 4.84 -25.44
N GLY A 17 -74.56 5.74 -24.59
CA GLY A 17 -74.08 7.11 -24.71
C GLY A 17 -73.60 7.61 -23.33
N GLY A 18 -72.76 8.64 -23.37
CA GLY A 18 -72.47 9.68 -22.36
C GLY A 18 -72.50 9.35 -20.86
N GLY A 19 -71.30 9.31 -20.26
CA GLY A 19 -71.11 9.51 -18.82
C GLY A 19 -69.65 9.81 -18.51
N ARG A 20 -69.22 11.07 -18.66
CA ARG A 20 -67.90 11.52 -18.19
C ARG A 20 -67.88 11.48 -16.66
N SER A 21 -67.30 10.44 -16.08
CA SER A 21 -66.87 10.43 -14.68
C SER A 21 -65.36 10.64 -14.63
N THR A 22 -64.96 11.82 -14.19
CA THR A 22 -63.57 12.16 -13.86
C THR A 22 -63.15 11.35 -12.64
N PHE A 23 -62.35 10.31 -12.85
CA PHE A 23 -61.66 9.60 -11.78
C PHE A 23 -60.54 10.51 -11.23
N GLU A 24 -60.86 11.31 -10.21
CA GLU A 24 -59.82 11.95 -9.39
C GLU A 24 -59.08 10.87 -8.60
N ARG A 25 -57.87 10.55 -9.05
CA ARG A 25 -56.94 9.70 -8.31
C ARG A 25 -56.45 10.50 -7.10
N ARG A 26 -57.08 10.32 -5.94
CA ARG A 26 -56.51 10.76 -4.66
C ARG A 26 -55.20 10.00 -4.44
N VAL A 27 -54.09 10.66 -4.74
CA VAL A 27 -52.76 10.23 -4.29
C VAL A 27 -52.70 10.51 -2.80
N SER A 28 -52.67 9.46 -1.98
CA SER A 28 -52.34 9.60 -0.57
C SER A 28 -50.86 10.02 -0.48
N LEU A 29 -50.63 11.29 -0.21
CA LEU A 29 -49.32 11.77 0.23
C LEU A 29 -49.08 11.20 1.62
N LEU A 30 -48.33 10.10 1.68
CA LEU A 30 -47.68 9.68 2.92
C LEU A 30 -46.81 10.85 3.39
N PRO A 31 -46.81 11.21 4.69
CA PRO A 31 -45.92 12.25 5.18
C PRO A 31 -44.49 11.79 4.94
N MET A 32 -43.75 12.54 4.12
CA MET A 32 -42.32 12.38 3.98
C MET A 32 -41.71 12.72 5.34
N VAL A 33 -41.47 11.69 6.16
CA VAL A 33 -40.67 11.83 7.37
C VAL A 33 -39.28 12.20 6.88
N ARG A 34 -38.96 13.50 6.90
CA ARG A 34 -37.57 13.98 6.90
C ARG A 34 -36.95 13.51 8.21
N ARG A 35 -36.57 12.22 8.27
CA ARG A 35 -35.51 11.81 9.19
C ARG A 35 -34.27 12.49 8.64
N GLY A 36 -33.93 13.63 9.22
CA GLY A 36 -32.54 14.08 9.27
C GLY A 36 -31.78 13.02 10.05
N ALA A 37 -31.48 11.90 9.39
CA ALA A 37 -30.49 10.96 9.88
C ALA A 37 -29.17 11.71 9.74
N VAL A 38 -28.83 12.47 10.79
CA VAL A 38 -27.44 12.81 11.03
C VAL A 38 -26.79 11.46 11.28
N ALA A 39 -26.19 10.89 10.23
CA ALA A 39 -25.35 9.72 10.40
C ALA A 39 -24.34 10.10 11.49
N PRO A 40 -24.24 9.34 12.60
CA PRO A 40 -23.26 9.65 13.63
C PRO A 40 -21.88 9.61 12.97
N ILE A 41 -21.27 10.79 12.79
CA ILE A 41 -19.88 10.88 12.35
C ILE A 41 -19.05 10.33 13.50
N ARG A 42 -18.40 9.18 13.28
CA ARG A 42 -17.49 8.59 14.26
C ARG A 42 -16.26 9.50 14.39
N ALA A 43 -16.31 10.45 15.31
CA ALA A 43 -15.13 11.20 15.74
C ALA A 43 -14.31 10.29 16.67
N GLY A 44 -13.31 9.61 16.13
CA GLY A 44 -12.40 8.79 16.92
C GLY A 44 -11.47 9.67 17.75
N ALA A 45 -10.98 9.17 18.88
CA ALA A 45 -10.07 9.91 19.76
C ALA A 45 -8.78 10.40 19.07
N TYR A 46 -8.41 9.77 17.95
CA TYR A 46 -7.19 10.05 17.19
C TYR A 46 -7.44 10.70 15.82
N THR A 47 -8.68 11.07 15.48
CA THR A 47 -9.03 11.52 14.12
C THR A 47 -8.10 12.62 13.59
N ASP A 48 -7.90 13.71 14.35
CA ASP A 48 -7.05 14.82 13.91
C ASP A 48 -5.56 14.44 13.86
N GLU A 49 -5.10 13.64 14.83
CA GLU A 49 -3.71 13.16 14.88
C GLU A 49 -3.39 12.25 13.69
N LEU A 50 -4.32 11.37 13.28
CA LEU A 50 -4.17 10.49 12.13
C LEU A 50 -4.02 11.30 10.84
N VAL A 51 -4.87 12.31 10.64
CA VAL A 51 -4.81 13.19 9.46
C VAL A 51 -3.49 13.96 9.45
N GLN A 52 -3.08 14.51 10.59
CA GLN A 52 -1.83 15.26 10.69
C GLN A 52 -0.59 14.36 10.46
N THR A 53 -0.61 13.15 11.01
CA THR A 53 0.47 12.16 10.83
C THR A 53 0.58 11.75 9.37
N ALA A 54 -0.53 11.40 8.72
CA ALA A 54 -0.53 10.98 7.33
C ALA A 54 -0.03 12.10 6.39
N LYS A 55 -0.44 13.36 6.62
CA LYS A 55 0.09 14.53 5.90
C LYS A 55 1.57 14.78 6.15
N SER A 56 2.03 14.61 7.40
CA SER A 56 3.44 14.80 7.76
C SER A 56 4.34 13.77 7.06
N ILE A 57 3.88 12.52 6.98
CA ILE A 57 4.57 11.46 6.23
C ILE A 57 4.54 11.78 4.72
N ALA A 58 3.40 12.21 4.19
CA ALA A 58 3.20 12.58 2.79
C ALA A 58 3.64 14.02 2.47
N SER A 59 4.85 14.41 2.92
CA SER A 59 5.38 15.77 2.75
C SER A 59 6.31 15.90 1.54
N PRO A 60 6.34 17.08 0.88
CA PRO A 60 7.16 17.31 -0.31
C PRO A 60 8.63 16.93 -0.13
N GLY A 61 9.19 16.24 -1.12
CA GLY A 61 10.59 15.82 -1.13
C GLY A 61 10.91 14.68 -0.17
N ARG A 62 9.93 14.06 0.50
CA ARG A 62 10.19 12.98 1.45
C ARG A 62 9.42 11.70 1.15
N GLY A 63 9.95 10.59 1.63
CA GLY A 63 9.31 9.27 1.56
C GLY A 63 9.64 8.40 2.76
N ILE A 64 9.36 7.11 2.64
CA ILE A 64 9.47 6.15 3.75
C ILE A 64 10.63 5.19 3.52
N LEU A 65 11.47 5.03 4.55
CA LEU A 65 12.47 3.97 4.62
C LEU A 65 11.84 2.70 5.23
N ALA A 66 11.67 1.64 4.44
CA ALA A 66 11.10 0.38 4.91
C ALA A 66 12.21 -0.56 5.38
N ILE A 67 12.41 -0.67 6.70
CA ILE A 67 13.43 -1.52 7.37
C ILE A 67 12.75 -2.56 8.29
N ASP A 68 11.55 -2.96 7.90
CA ASP A 68 10.67 -3.88 8.61
C ASP A 68 10.84 -5.34 8.17
N GLU A 69 12.02 -5.67 7.64
CA GLU A 69 12.36 -7.05 7.36
C GLU A 69 12.25 -7.87 8.65
N SER A 70 11.53 -9.00 8.58
CA SER A 70 11.53 -10.00 9.66
C SER A 70 12.96 -10.49 9.92
N ASN A 71 13.20 -11.11 11.07
CA ASN A 71 14.51 -11.68 11.39
C ASN A 71 14.98 -12.67 10.30
N ALA A 72 14.08 -13.46 9.72
CA ALA A 72 14.39 -14.37 8.62
C ALA A 72 14.82 -13.62 7.35
N THR A 73 14.08 -12.57 6.97
CA THR A 73 14.35 -11.79 5.75
C THR A 73 15.59 -10.90 5.90
N CYS A 74 15.80 -10.31 7.06
CA CYS A 74 17.05 -9.60 7.37
C CYS A 74 18.23 -10.57 7.32
N GLY A 75 18.08 -11.81 7.82
CA GLY A 75 19.09 -12.86 7.73
C GLY A 75 19.50 -13.18 6.29
N LYS A 76 18.54 -13.31 5.35
CA LYS A 76 18.85 -13.49 3.93
C LYS A 76 19.69 -12.34 3.36
N ARG A 77 19.44 -11.10 3.81
CA ARG A 77 20.21 -9.92 3.38
C ARG A 77 21.61 -9.91 3.97
N LEU A 78 21.76 -10.20 5.26
CA LEU A 78 23.06 -10.30 5.92
C LEU A 78 23.92 -11.42 5.30
N ALA A 79 23.32 -12.58 5.01
CA ALA A 79 24.01 -13.69 4.35
C ALA A 79 24.56 -13.31 2.96
N SER A 80 23.88 -12.41 2.23
CA SER A 80 24.34 -11.95 0.91
C SER A 80 25.65 -11.15 0.95
N ILE A 81 26.05 -10.66 2.12
CA ILE A 81 27.33 -9.99 2.37
C ILE A 81 28.24 -10.80 3.31
N GLY A 82 27.93 -12.08 3.53
CA GLY A 82 28.76 -13.00 4.32
C GLY A 82 28.61 -12.86 5.84
N LEU A 83 27.52 -12.26 6.33
CA LEU A 83 27.27 -12.11 7.76
C LEU A 83 26.21 -13.10 8.28
N ASP A 84 26.43 -13.56 9.50
CA ASP A 84 25.46 -14.39 10.22
C ASP A 84 24.23 -13.60 10.68
N ASN A 85 23.09 -14.28 10.78
CA ASN A 85 21.84 -13.71 11.26
C ASN A 85 21.76 -13.67 12.79
N THR A 86 22.63 -12.89 13.42
CA THR A 86 22.61 -12.63 14.87
C THR A 86 21.84 -11.35 15.20
N GLU A 87 21.32 -11.24 16.41
CA GLU A 87 20.69 -10.00 16.89
C GLU A 87 21.67 -8.82 16.81
N THR A 88 22.92 -9.02 17.20
CA THR A 88 23.99 -8.01 17.12
C THR A 88 24.16 -7.49 15.69
N ASN A 89 24.20 -8.37 14.68
CA ASN A 89 24.37 -7.94 13.29
C ASN A 89 23.12 -7.20 12.77
N ARG A 90 21.91 -7.64 13.15
CA ARG A 90 20.67 -6.94 12.81
C ARG A 90 20.62 -5.55 13.44
N GLN A 91 20.94 -5.46 14.73
CA GLN A 91 21.01 -4.20 15.48
C GLN A 91 22.06 -3.26 14.87
N ALA A 92 23.27 -3.74 14.57
CA ALA A 92 24.33 -2.94 13.96
C ALA A 92 23.90 -2.39 12.59
N TYR A 93 23.23 -3.22 11.77
CA TYR A 93 22.70 -2.78 10.49
C TYR A 93 21.61 -1.72 10.64
N ARG A 94 20.68 -1.90 11.59
CA ARG A 94 19.64 -0.90 11.88
C ARG A 94 20.21 0.39 12.44
N GLN A 95 21.20 0.30 13.32
CA GLN A 95 21.90 1.45 13.85
C GLN A 95 22.54 2.26 12.72
N LEU A 96 23.29 1.62 11.82
CA LEU A 96 23.88 2.27 10.65
C LEU A 96 22.87 3.12 9.90
N LEU A 97 21.69 2.56 9.58
CA LEU A 97 20.64 3.27 8.86
C LEU A 97 20.06 4.42 9.68
N LEU A 98 19.69 4.15 10.93
CA LEU A 98 18.92 5.05 11.79
C LEU A 98 19.74 6.17 12.44
N THR A 99 21.07 6.08 12.41
CA THR A 99 21.98 7.14 12.86
C THR A 99 22.67 7.85 11.71
N THR A 100 22.11 7.78 10.49
CA THR A 100 22.62 8.51 9.33
C THR A 100 22.28 10.00 9.48
N PRO A 101 23.28 10.91 9.59
CA PRO A 101 23.01 12.33 9.77
C PRO A 101 22.31 12.95 8.54
N GLY A 102 21.28 13.75 8.77
CA GLY A 102 20.55 14.46 7.70
C GLY A 102 19.64 13.55 6.87
N LEU A 103 19.34 12.34 7.36
CA LEU A 103 18.40 11.44 6.69
C LEU A 103 16.98 12.01 6.67
N GLY A 104 16.64 12.81 7.69
CA GLY A 104 15.35 13.49 7.85
C GLY A 104 14.94 14.43 6.72
N ASP A 105 15.91 14.94 5.97
CA ASP A 105 15.68 15.82 4.81
C ASP A 105 14.94 15.10 3.67
N TYR A 106 15.06 13.78 3.61
CA TYR A 106 14.57 12.95 2.52
C TYR A 106 13.61 11.85 2.98
N ILE A 107 13.65 11.49 4.26
CA ILE A 107 12.81 10.45 4.85
C ILE A 107 11.86 11.09 5.86
N SER A 108 10.57 10.86 5.69
CA SER A 108 9.51 11.33 6.60
C SER A 108 9.03 10.25 7.56
N GLY A 109 9.26 8.97 7.24
CA GLY A 109 8.92 7.86 8.11
C GLY A 109 9.83 6.65 7.92
N ALA A 110 9.98 5.83 8.96
CA ALA A 110 10.68 4.56 8.90
C ALA A 110 9.79 3.42 9.42
N ILE A 111 9.55 2.39 8.61
CA ILE A 111 8.79 1.21 9.05
C ILE A 111 9.77 0.25 9.72
N LEU A 112 9.53 -0.06 10.99
CA LEU A 112 10.36 -0.95 11.81
C LEU A 112 9.73 -2.34 11.90
N PHE A 113 10.58 -3.33 12.16
CA PHE A 113 10.15 -4.63 12.69
C PHE A 113 10.05 -4.54 14.22
N GLU A 114 9.28 -5.43 14.85
CA GLU A 114 9.03 -5.40 16.29
C GLU A 114 10.34 -5.42 17.10
N GLU A 115 11.29 -6.30 16.76
CA GLU A 115 12.61 -6.33 17.41
C GLU A 115 13.29 -4.94 17.39
N THR A 116 13.27 -4.25 16.25
CA THR A 116 13.90 -2.93 16.09
C THR A 116 13.17 -1.82 16.84
N LEU A 117 11.85 -1.89 16.99
CA LEU A 117 11.07 -0.88 17.72
C LEU A 117 11.49 -0.79 19.20
N TYR A 118 11.87 -1.92 19.80
CA TYR A 118 12.30 -2.00 21.20
C TYR A 118 13.83 -1.98 21.38
N GLN A 119 14.60 -1.99 20.28
CA GLN A 119 16.05 -1.93 20.32
C GLN A 119 16.58 -0.50 20.54
N SER A 120 17.84 -0.47 20.97
CA SER A 120 18.63 0.75 21.15
C SER A 120 19.92 0.66 20.35
N THR A 121 20.59 1.78 20.16
CA THR A 121 21.98 1.81 19.72
C THR A 121 22.88 1.13 20.77
N ILE A 122 24.12 0.80 20.39
CA ILE A 122 25.16 0.32 21.32
C ILE A 122 25.37 1.32 22.47
N GLY A 123 25.18 2.62 22.22
CA GLY A 123 25.26 3.68 23.23
C GLY A 123 24.01 3.84 24.11
N GLY A 124 23.02 2.95 24.00
CA GLY A 124 21.83 2.91 24.85
C GLY A 124 20.69 3.87 24.44
N LYS A 125 20.83 4.62 23.34
CA LYS A 125 19.77 5.49 22.83
C LYS A 125 18.75 4.66 22.06
N LYS A 126 17.46 4.79 22.35
CA LYS A 126 16.42 4.03 21.63
C LYS A 126 16.38 4.42 20.15
N PHE A 127 16.14 3.46 19.28
CA PHE A 127 16.04 3.72 17.84
C PHE A 127 14.89 4.67 17.48
N VAL A 128 13.77 4.60 18.21
CA VAL A 128 12.66 5.55 18.05
C VAL A 128 13.06 6.99 18.37
N ASP A 129 14.02 7.21 19.28
CA ASP A 129 14.50 8.54 19.62
C ASP A 129 15.51 9.03 18.57
N CYS A 130 16.35 8.14 18.00
CA CYS A 130 17.18 8.48 16.84
C CYS A 130 16.35 8.99 15.65
N LEU A 131 15.23 8.33 15.37
CA LEU A 131 14.30 8.74 14.32
C LEU A 131 13.68 10.11 14.60
N ARG A 132 13.21 10.36 15.83
CA ARG A 132 12.58 11.63 16.20
C ARG A 132 13.54 12.82 16.12
N ASP A 133 14.81 12.63 16.49
CA ASP A 133 15.82 13.68 16.40
C ASP A 133 16.09 14.11 14.94
N GLU A 134 15.90 13.19 13.98
CA GLU A 134 15.96 13.46 12.55
C GLU A 134 14.59 13.84 11.95
N ASN A 135 13.55 14.10 12.76
CA ASN A 135 12.18 14.37 12.30
C ASN A 135 11.59 13.25 11.41
N ILE A 136 12.00 12.01 11.64
CA ILE A 136 11.49 10.82 10.96
C ILE A 136 10.46 10.14 11.87
N MET A 137 9.27 9.92 11.34
CA MET A 137 8.19 9.26 12.09
C MET A 137 8.51 7.76 12.25
N PRO A 138 8.42 7.18 13.46
CA PRO A 138 8.50 5.72 13.62
C PRO A 138 7.19 5.05 13.21
N GLY A 139 7.30 3.97 12.43
CA GLY A 139 6.19 3.10 12.07
C GLY A 139 6.50 1.64 12.35
N ILE A 140 5.49 0.79 12.32
CA ILE A 140 5.62 -0.62 12.73
C ILE A 140 4.91 -1.56 11.76
N LYS A 141 5.58 -2.64 11.34
CA LYS A 141 4.93 -3.76 10.67
C LYS A 141 4.12 -4.56 11.68
N VAL A 142 2.83 -4.75 11.43
CA VAL A 142 1.92 -5.43 12.37
C VAL A 142 1.32 -6.73 11.84
N ASP A 143 1.40 -6.97 10.53
CA ASP A 143 1.02 -8.26 9.96
C ASP A 143 1.94 -9.40 10.47
N LYS A 144 1.38 -10.62 10.53
CA LYS A 144 2.09 -11.84 10.92
C LYS A 144 2.46 -12.70 9.69
N GLY A 145 2.59 -12.06 8.54
CA GLY A 145 3.03 -12.72 7.30
C GLY A 145 1.92 -13.42 6.54
N LEU A 146 2.34 -14.03 5.43
CA LEU A 146 1.48 -14.72 4.48
C LEU A 146 1.46 -16.22 4.77
N VAL A 147 0.30 -16.83 4.60
CA VAL A 147 0.15 -18.29 4.64
C VAL A 147 -0.66 -18.76 3.42
N PRO A 148 -0.55 -20.03 3.01
CA PRO A 148 -1.36 -20.57 1.92
C PRO A 148 -2.85 -20.35 2.18
N LEU A 149 -3.58 -19.91 1.17
CA LEU A 149 -5.03 -19.73 1.22
C LEU A 149 -5.71 -21.08 0.95
N PRO A 150 -6.40 -21.70 1.93
CA PRO A 150 -7.05 -22.98 1.74
C PRO A 150 -8.12 -22.92 0.65
N GLY A 151 -8.19 -23.94 -0.20
CA GLY A 151 -9.15 -23.99 -1.31
C GLY A 151 -8.82 -23.07 -2.49
N SER A 152 -7.65 -22.43 -2.49
CA SER A 152 -7.15 -21.61 -3.61
C SER A 152 -6.13 -22.36 -4.48
N ASN A 153 -5.78 -21.77 -5.62
CA ASN A 153 -4.74 -22.28 -6.51
C ASN A 153 -3.35 -21.76 -6.12
N ASN A 154 -2.80 -22.22 -4.98
CA ASN A 154 -1.52 -21.73 -4.44
C ASN A 154 -1.48 -20.20 -4.20
N GLU A 155 -2.63 -19.59 -3.92
CA GLU A 155 -2.69 -18.19 -3.49
C GLU A 155 -2.40 -18.10 -1.99
N SER A 156 -2.23 -16.89 -1.48
CA SER A 156 -1.91 -16.65 -0.07
C SER A 156 -2.87 -15.64 0.54
N TRP A 157 -3.01 -15.68 1.86
CA TRP A 157 -3.67 -14.63 2.64
C TRP A 157 -2.78 -14.23 3.81
N CYS A 158 -3.07 -13.08 4.41
CA CYS A 158 -2.22 -12.51 5.45
C CYS A 158 -2.88 -12.62 6.84
N GLN A 159 -2.10 -13.04 7.83
CA GLN A 159 -2.55 -13.21 9.22
C GLN A 159 -2.14 -12.02 10.10
N GLY A 160 -2.74 -11.92 11.30
CA GLY A 160 -2.27 -10.98 12.34
C GLY A 160 -3.35 -10.14 13.03
N LEU A 161 -4.64 -10.35 12.71
CA LEU A 161 -5.75 -9.60 13.31
C LEU A 161 -5.95 -9.94 14.79
N ASP A 162 -5.65 -11.18 15.18
CA ASP A 162 -5.76 -11.64 16.56
C ASP A 162 -4.82 -10.85 17.48
N GLY A 163 -5.41 -10.18 18.48
CA GLY A 163 -4.71 -9.31 19.42
C GLY A 163 -4.16 -8.03 18.81
N LEU A 164 -4.52 -7.68 17.56
CA LEU A 164 -3.97 -6.51 16.87
C LEU A 164 -4.23 -5.19 17.63
N ALA A 165 -5.43 -4.99 18.18
CA ALA A 165 -5.76 -3.76 18.92
C ALA A 165 -4.80 -3.53 20.09
N SER A 166 -4.59 -4.55 20.93
CA SER A 166 -3.66 -4.47 22.07
C SER A 166 -2.22 -4.21 21.62
N ARG A 167 -1.78 -4.84 20.52
CA ARG A 167 -0.45 -4.59 19.94
C ARG A 167 -0.32 -3.16 19.43
N CYS A 168 -1.30 -2.65 18.67
CA CYS A 168 -1.30 -1.27 18.18
C CYS A 168 -1.23 -0.26 19.32
N ALA A 169 -2.01 -0.45 20.39
CA ALA A 169 -1.96 0.41 21.57
C ALA A 169 -0.56 0.41 22.23
N GLU A 170 0.10 -0.75 22.31
CA GLU A 170 1.44 -0.84 22.88
C GLU A 170 2.51 -0.22 21.97
N TYR A 171 2.43 -0.44 20.66
CA TYR A 171 3.33 0.19 19.70
C TYR A 171 3.18 1.71 19.68
N TYR A 172 1.95 2.22 19.83
CA TYR A 172 1.69 3.65 19.96
C TYR A 172 2.40 4.25 21.18
N LYS A 173 2.33 3.58 22.35
CA LYS A 173 3.06 3.98 23.56
C LYS A 173 4.58 3.97 23.37
N GLN A 174 5.11 3.05 22.58
CA GLN A 174 6.53 3.04 22.25
C GLN A 174 6.97 4.08 21.21
N GLY A 175 6.02 4.83 20.67
CA GLY A 175 6.30 5.97 19.79
C GLY A 175 6.06 5.69 18.30
N ALA A 176 5.51 4.53 17.94
CA ALA A 176 5.00 4.34 16.59
C ALA A 176 3.80 5.27 16.35
N ARG A 177 3.67 5.80 15.13
CA ARG A 177 2.54 6.65 14.71
C ARG A 177 1.85 6.18 13.44
N PHE A 178 2.43 5.19 12.77
CA PHE A 178 1.81 4.52 11.65
C PHE A 178 2.14 3.03 11.68
N ALA A 179 1.29 2.25 11.03
CA ALA A 179 1.45 0.81 10.92
C ALA A 179 1.57 0.41 9.46
N LYS A 180 2.05 -0.81 9.21
CA LYS A 180 2.07 -1.41 7.87
C LYS A 180 1.50 -2.83 7.91
N TRP A 181 0.64 -3.15 6.95
CA TRP A 181 0.13 -4.50 6.73
C TRP A 181 0.24 -4.87 5.25
N ARG A 182 1.04 -5.89 4.96
CA ARG A 182 1.24 -6.39 3.60
C ARG A 182 0.32 -7.57 3.29
N THR A 183 -0.49 -7.46 2.24
CA THR A 183 -1.13 -8.62 1.60
C THR A 183 -0.61 -8.76 0.16
N VAL A 184 -0.80 -9.93 -0.44
CA VAL A 184 -0.39 -10.18 -1.82
C VAL A 184 -1.52 -10.76 -2.65
N VAL A 185 -1.52 -10.41 -3.92
CA VAL A 185 -2.34 -11.02 -4.94
C VAL A 185 -1.43 -11.46 -6.09
N SER A 186 -1.55 -12.73 -6.48
CA SER A 186 -0.69 -13.35 -7.49
C SER A 186 -1.40 -13.40 -8.84
N ILE A 187 -0.73 -12.96 -9.91
CA ILE A 187 -1.22 -13.08 -11.30
C ILE A 187 -0.97 -14.50 -11.86
N PRO A 188 0.15 -15.18 -11.58
CA PRO A 188 0.34 -16.56 -12.05
C PRO A 188 -0.58 -17.58 -11.38
N CYS A 189 -0.96 -17.35 -10.12
CA CYS A 189 -1.78 -18.26 -9.33
C CYS A 189 -3.29 -17.94 -9.41
N GLY A 190 -3.63 -16.70 -9.79
CA GLY A 190 -4.97 -16.13 -9.76
C GLY A 190 -4.97 -14.72 -10.37
N PRO A 191 -5.90 -13.80 -10.08
CA PRO A 191 -6.48 -13.72 -8.76
C PRO A 191 -7.89 -14.30 -8.72
N SER A 192 -8.09 -15.32 -7.89
CA SER A 192 -9.43 -15.82 -7.60
C SER A 192 -10.25 -14.75 -6.88
N ALA A 193 -11.58 -14.79 -7.01
CA ALA A 193 -12.45 -13.89 -6.26
C ALA A 193 -12.25 -14.02 -4.74
N LEU A 194 -11.93 -15.24 -4.27
CA LEU A 194 -11.63 -15.50 -2.87
C LEU A 194 -10.37 -14.76 -2.41
N ALA A 195 -9.25 -14.89 -3.12
CA ALA A 195 -8.00 -14.23 -2.74
C ALA A 195 -8.11 -12.70 -2.77
N VAL A 196 -8.80 -12.14 -3.77
CA VAL A 196 -9.06 -10.69 -3.83
C VAL A 196 -9.86 -10.23 -2.61
N LYS A 197 -10.95 -10.94 -2.30
CA LYS A 197 -11.82 -10.60 -1.17
C LYS A 197 -11.08 -10.71 0.17
N GLU A 198 -10.34 -11.79 0.38
CA GLU A 198 -9.55 -11.99 1.62
C GLU A 198 -8.48 -10.90 1.80
N ALA A 199 -7.77 -10.55 0.72
CA ALA A 199 -6.80 -9.47 0.73
C ALA A 199 -7.46 -8.13 1.11
N ALA A 200 -8.58 -7.79 0.47
CA ALA A 200 -9.29 -6.53 0.71
C ALA A 200 -9.92 -6.46 2.11
N TRP A 201 -10.60 -7.54 2.54
CA TRP A 201 -11.25 -7.61 3.85
C TRP A 201 -10.23 -7.56 5.00
N GLY A 202 -9.12 -8.30 4.89
CA GLY A 202 -8.05 -8.29 5.88
C GLY A 202 -7.44 -6.90 6.06
N LEU A 203 -7.13 -6.22 4.95
CA LEU A 203 -6.63 -4.84 4.96
C LEU A 203 -7.62 -3.87 5.61
N ALA A 204 -8.91 -4.00 5.32
CA ALA A 204 -9.92 -3.10 5.87
C ALA A 204 -10.08 -3.25 7.40
N ARG A 205 -10.11 -4.50 7.89
CA ARG A 205 -10.14 -4.79 9.33
C ARG A 205 -8.89 -4.27 10.04
N TYR A 206 -7.72 -4.50 9.46
CA TYR A 206 -6.45 -3.97 9.96
C TYR A 206 -6.46 -2.43 10.05
N ALA A 207 -6.92 -1.76 9.00
CA ALA A 207 -6.92 -0.30 8.93
C ALA A 207 -7.83 0.31 10.00
N ALA A 208 -9.05 -0.21 10.15
CA ALA A 208 -9.98 0.24 11.19
C ALA A 208 -9.41 0.05 12.61
N ILE A 209 -8.83 -1.13 12.90
CA ILE A 209 -8.20 -1.39 14.21
C ILE A 209 -7.01 -0.44 14.45
N SER A 210 -6.21 -0.15 13.42
CA SER A 210 -5.05 0.74 13.56
C SER A 210 -5.49 2.18 13.89
N GLN A 211 -6.50 2.70 13.18
CA GLN A 211 -7.04 4.04 13.43
C GLN A 211 -7.63 4.18 14.84
N ASP A 212 -8.34 3.15 15.31
CA ASP A 212 -8.89 3.12 16.68
C ASP A 212 -7.82 3.16 17.77
N ASN A 213 -6.57 2.83 17.43
CA ASN A 213 -5.43 2.80 18.34
C ASN A 213 -4.36 3.84 17.99
N GLY A 214 -4.72 4.88 17.20
CA GLY A 214 -3.86 6.03 16.94
C GLY A 214 -2.72 5.81 15.94
N LEU A 215 -2.77 4.72 15.16
CA LEU A 215 -1.78 4.45 14.12
C LEU A 215 -2.38 4.66 12.73
N VAL A 216 -1.76 5.52 11.92
CA VAL A 216 -2.09 5.65 10.49
C VAL A 216 -1.81 4.31 9.79
N PRO A 217 -2.80 3.62 9.20
CA PRO A 217 -2.53 2.38 8.48
C PRO A 217 -1.96 2.65 7.09
N ILE A 218 -0.81 2.06 6.81
CA ILE A 218 -0.34 1.84 5.43
C ILE A 218 -1.02 0.58 4.90
N VAL A 219 -1.94 0.78 3.97
CA VAL A 219 -2.67 -0.28 3.26
C VAL A 219 -1.80 -0.75 2.08
N GLU A 220 -1.28 -1.97 2.13
CA GLU A 220 -0.36 -2.52 1.11
C GLU A 220 -0.97 -3.72 0.36
N PRO A 221 -1.79 -3.48 -0.69
CA PRO A 221 -2.31 -4.51 -1.58
C PRO A 221 -1.33 -4.79 -2.73
N GLU A 222 -0.25 -5.53 -2.44
CA GLU A 222 0.77 -5.82 -3.44
C GLU A 222 0.27 -6.79 -4.51
N ILE A 223 0.30 -6.37 -5.78
CA ILE A 223 0.21 -7.29 -6.91
C ILE A 223 1.61 -7.81 -7.20
N LEU A 224 1.80 -9.13 -7.09
CA LEU A 224 3.12 -9.75 -7.28
C LEU A 224 3.62 -9.58 -8.70
N LEU A 225 4.93 -9.37 -8.81
CA LEU A 225 5.63 -9.17 -10.09
C LEU A 225 5.84 -10.49 -10.86
N ASP A 226 5.74 -11.65 -10.20
CA ASP A 226 6.03 -12.95 -10.79
C ASP A 226 5.18 -13.25 -12.04
N GLY A 227 5.81 -13.85 -13.07
CA GLY A 227 5.18 -14.30 -14.31
C GLY A 227 5.57 -13.52 -15.58
N ASP A 228 5.10 -14.01 -16.72
CA ASP A 228 5.31 -13.47 -18.08
C ASP A 228 4.03 -12.78 -18.60
N HIS A 229 3.48 -11.87 -17.82
CA HIS A 229 2.28 -11.12 -18.18
C HIS A 229 2.63 -9.71 -18.66
N ALA A 230 1.89 -9.21 -19.65
CA ALA A 230 2.04 -7.84 -20.13
C ALA A 230 1.53 -6.82 -19.11
N ILE A 231 1.93 -5.55 -19.25
CA ILE A 231 1.57 -4.47 -18.33
C ILE A 231 0.04 -4.24 -18.23
N GLU A 232 -0.69 -4.50 -19.32
CA GLU A 232 -2.14 -4.40 -19.38
C GLU A 232 -2.82 -5.41 -18.46
N ARG A 233 -2.23 -6.61 -18.30
CA ARG A 233 -2.75 -7.62 -17.38
C ARG A 233 -2.55 -7.20 -15.93
N THR A 234 -1.41 -6.58 -15.61
CA THR A 234 -1.17 -5.99 -14.29
C THR A 234 -2.17 -4.89 -13.99
N LEU A 235 -2.44 -4.02 -14.98
CA LEU A 235 -3.45 -2.96 -14.87
C LEU A 235 -4.84 -3.54 -14.55
N GLU A 236 -5.29 -4.51 -15.34
CA GLU A 236 -6.60 -5.17 -15.16
C GLU A 236 -6.76 -5.77 -13.77
N VAL A 237 -5.74 -6.51 -13.31
CA VAL A 237 -5.75 -7.15 -12.00
C VAL A 237 -5.71 -6.11 -10.86
N ALA A 238 -4.83 -5.11 -10.95
CA ALA A 238 -4.75 -4.05 -9.96
C ALA A 238 -6.08 -3.29 -9.83
N GLU A 239 -6.75 -2.99 -10.95
CA GLU A 239 -8.05 -2.33 -10.93
C GLU A 239 -9.11 -3.13 -10.20
N LYS A 240 -9.18 -4.45 -10.44
CA LYS A 240 -10.11 -5.34 -9.74
C LYS A 240 -9.83 -5.37 -8.24
N VAL A 241 -8.58 -5.59 -7.87
CA VAL A 241 -8.18 -5.73 -6.45
C VAL A 241 -8.44 -4.44 -5.68
N TRP A 242 -8.07 -3.29 -6.25
CA TRP A 242 -8.14 -2.04 -5.50
C TRP A 242 -9.55 -1.49 -5.40
N SER A 243 -10.41 -1.82 -6.37
CA SER A 243 -11.85 -1.56 -6.24
C SER A 243 -12.43 -2.24 -5.00
N GLU A 244 -12.07 -3.50 -4.75
CA GLU A 244 -12.51 -4.26 -3.58
C GLU A 244 -11.87 -3.73 -2.29
N VAL A 245 -10.58 -3.36 -2.32
CA VAL A 245 -9.89 -2.76 -1.17
C VAL A 245 -10.60 -1.48 -0.71
N PHE A 246 -10.86 -0.52 -1.61
CA PHE A 246 -11.53 0.72 -1.21
C PHE A 246 -13.00 0.52 -0.83
N PHE A 247 -13.69 -0.42 -1.48
CA PHE A 247 -15.03 -0.83 -1.07
C PHE A 247 -15.03 -1.32 0.39
N TYR A 248 -14.18 -2.30 0.73
CA TYR A 248 -14.16 -2.84 2.08
C TYR A 248 -13.58 -1.90 3.14
N LEU A 249 -12.65 -1.01 2.76
CA LEU A 249 -12.21 0.08 3.65
C LEU A 249 -13.41 0.97 4.04
N ALA A 250 -14.26 1.34 3.07
CA ALA A 250 -15.48 2.10 3.33
C ALA A 250 -16.48 1.33 4.22
N GLU A 251 -16.72 0.05 3.93
CA GLU A 251 -17.61 -0.81 4.73
C GLU A 251 -17.13 -0.98 6.19
N ASN A 252 -15.81 -0.88 6.44
CA ASN A 252 -15.23 -0.90 7.77
C ASN A 252 -15.11 0.50 8.41
N ASN A 253 -15.72 1.54 7.80
CA ASN A 253 -15.70 2.92 8.27
C ASN A 253 -14.28 3.50 8.44
N VAL A 254 -13.35 3.10 7.57
CA VAL A 254 -11.98 3.64 7.58
C VAL A 254 -11.99 5.06 7.02
N MET A 255 -11.39 5.99 7.76
CA MET A 255 -11.24 7.38 7.33
C MET A 255 -10.06 7.51 6.35
N PHE A 256 -10.34 7.85 5.09
CA PHE A 256 -9.32 7.85 4.03
C PHE A 256 -8.27 8.96 4.20
N GLU A 257 -8.62 10.07 4.83
CA GLU A 257 -7.71 11.17 5.17
C GLU A 257 -6.62 10.73 6.17
N GLY A 258 -6.87 9.66 6.91
CA GLY A 258 -5.98 9.09 7.91
C GLY A 258 -5.37 7.75 7.49
N ILE A 259 -5.27 7.45 6.19
CA ILE A 259 -4.52 6.28 5.67
C ILE A 259 -3.36 6.72 4.79
N LEU A 260 -2.48 5.78 4.48
CA LEU A 260 -1.56 5.86 3.35
C LEU A 260 -1.74 4.60 2.50
N LEU A 261 -1.61 4.71 1.18
CA LEU A 261 -1.61 3.55 0.29
C LEU A 261 -0.17 3.19 -0.05
N LYS A 262 0.22 1.91 0.06
CA LYS A 262 1.51 1.40 -0.40
C LYS A 262 1.30 0.33 -1.47
N PRO A 263 1.12 0.74 -2.73
CA PRO A 263 0.89 -0.23 -3.78
C PRO A 263 2.17 -0.60 -4.54
N SER A 264 2.09 -1.68 -5.32
CA SER A 264 3.02 -1.90 -6.43
C SER A 264 2.74 -0.93 -7.58
N MET A 265 3.80 -0.56 -8.31
CA MET A 265 3.65 0.11 -9.60
C MET A 265 3.05 -0.86 -10.62
N VAL A 266 2.35 -0.35 -11.63
CA VAL A 266 1.83 -1.17 -12.73
C VAL A 266 2.97 -1.40 -13.73
N THR A 267 3.56 -2.59 -13.67
CA THR A 267 4.68 -3.01 -14.53
C THR A 267 4.34 -4.31 -15.25
N PRO A 268 5.04 -4.66 -16.35
CA PRO A 268 5.04 -6.03 -16.86
C PRO A 268 5.56 -7.00 -15.79
N GLY A 269 5.22 -8.27 -15.93
CA GLY A 269 5.76 -9.33 -15.09
C GLY A 269 7.29 -9.43 -15.19
N ALA A 270 7.94 -9.94 -14.15
CA ALA A 270 9.41 -10.01 -14.08
C ALA A 270 10.02 -10.81 -15.24
N GLU A 271 9.31 -11.86 -15.67
CA GLU A 271 9.72 -12.79 -16.72
C GLU A 271 9.31 -12.29 -18.12
N HIS A 272 8.58 -11.16 -18.19
CA HIS A 272 8.15 -10.58 -19.45
C HIS A 272 9.32 -10.02 -20.26
N LYS A 273 9.39 -10.44 -21.52
CA LYS A 273 10.51 -10.12 -22.43
C LYS A 273 10.63 -8.62 -22.71
N ALA A 274 9.51 -7.96 -22.94
CA ALA A 274 9.48 -6.52 -23.19
C ALA A 274 9.52 -5.76 -21.86
N LYS A 275 10.56 -4.96 -21.64
CA LYS A 275 10.59 -3.99 -20.53
C LYS A 275 9.78 -2.76 -20.93
N ALA A 276 9.06 -2.20 -19.96
CA ALA A 276 8.33 -0.95 -20.15
C ALA A 276 9.22 0.25 -19.77
N SER A 277 9.10 1.35 -20.52
CA SER A 277 9.79 2.59 -20.16
C SER A 277 9.18 3.22 -18.89
N PRO A 278 9.91 4.09 -18.17
CA PRO A 278 9.36 4.82 -17.03
C PRO A 278 8.08 5.59 -17.35
N GLU A 279 7.98 6.19 -18.53
CA GLU A 279 6.79 6.93 -18.99
C GLU A 279 5.60 6.00 -19.19
N THR A 280 5.85 4.79 -19.71
CA THR A 280 4.82 3.77 -19.90
C THR A 280 4.31 3.25 -18.55
N ILE A 281 5.22 2.97 -17.62
CA ILE A 281 4.90 2.54 -16.24
C ILE A 281 4.11 3.64 -15.53
N ALA A 282 4.57 4.89 -15.61
CA ALA A 282 3.89 6.04 -15.02
C ALA A 282 2.48 6.22 -15.58
N LYS A 283 2.31 6.16 -16.90
CA LYS A 283 0.99 6.28 -17.55
C LYS A 283 0.01 5.22 -17.03
N HIS A 284 0.40 3.96 -16.99
CA HIS A 284 -0.47 2.87 -16.54
C HIS A 284 -0.78 2.99 -15.04
N THR A 285 0.25 3.28 -14.24
CA THR A 285 0.12 3.40 -12.78
C THR A 285 -0.80 4.57 -12.41
N LEU A 286 -0.59 5.75 -12.98
CA LEU A 286 -1.44 6.92 -12.72
C LEU A 286 -2.87 6.75 -13.25
N THR A 287 -3.05 6.04 -14.38
CA THR A 287 -4.38 5.71 -14.90
C THR A 287 -5.17 4.87 -13.89
N MET A 288 -4.53 3.86 -13.31
CA MET A 288 -5.14 3.00 -12.31
C MET A 288 -5.45 3.78 -11.02
N LEU A 289 -4.53 4.63 -10.54
CA LEU A 289 -4.79 5.49 -9.38
C LEU A 289 -6.04 6.36 -9.61
N LYS A 290 -6.11 7.05 -10.75
CA LYS A 290 -7.26 7.89 -11.16
C LYS A 290 -8.59 7.15 -11.22
N ARG A 291 -8.56 5.84 -11.50
CA ARG A 291 -9.77 5.02 -11.60
C ARG A 291 -10.24 4.46 -10.25
N ARG A 292 -9.35 4.27 -9.28
CA ARG A 292 -9.65 3.46 -8.08
C ARG A 292 -9.40 4.14 -6.75
N VAL A 293 -8.56 5.16 -6.68
CA VAL A 293 -8.17 5.79 -5.42
C VAL A 293 -8.95 7.09 -5.24
N PRO A 294 -9.65 7.30 -4.11
CA PRO A 294 -10.25 8.59 -3.79
C PRO A 294 -9.20 9.67 -3.51
N PRO A 295 -9.41 10.94 -3.94
CA PRO A 295 -8.51 12.06 -3.62
C PRO A 295 -8.35 12.36 -2.11
N ALA A 296 -9.23 11.82 -1.26
CA ALA A 296 -9.14 11.96 0.19
C ALA A 296 -7.90 11.27 0.79
N VAL A 297 -7.33 10.27 0.10
CA VAL A 297 -6.09 9.64 0.53
C VAL A 297 -4.95 10.67 0.43
N PRO A 298 -4.16 10.94 1.48
CA PRO A 298 -3.14 11.98 1.42
C PRO A 298 -1.91 11.58 0.60
N GLY A 299 -1.49 10.31 0.65
CA GLY A 299 -0.24 9.86 0.03
C GLY A 299 -0.27 8.43 -0.52
N ILE A 300 0.40 8.26 -1.66
CA ILE A 300 0.66 6.98 -2.33
C ILE A 300 2.16 6.70 -2.24
N MET A 301 2.53 5.77 -1.38
CA MET A 301 3.92 5.48 -0.99
C MET A 301 4.36 4.17 -1.64
N PHE A 302 4.74 4.21 -2.92
CA PHE A 302 5.00 3.00 -3.71
C PHE A 302 6.02 2.05 -3.07
N LEU A 303 5.76 0.75 -3.12
CA LEU A 303 6.80 -0.26 -2.87
C LEU A 303 7.68 -0.40 -4.12
N SER A 304 8.97 -0.70 -3.93
CA SER A 304 9.90 -0.90 -5.05
C SER A 304 9.73 -2.28 -5.72
N GLY A 305 9.17 -3.25 -5.00
CA GLY A 305 9.07 -4.64 -5.48
C GLY A 305 10.46 -5.18 -5.83
N GLY A 306 10.58 -5.83 -6.99
CA GLY A 306 11.84 -6.36 -7.52
C GLY A 306 12.65 -5.41 -8.42
N GLN A 307 12.23 -4.15 -8.55
CA GLN A 307 12.93 -3.16 -9.38
C GLN A 307 14.33 -2.86 -8.83
N SER A 308 15.26 -2.43 -9.68
CA SER A 308 16.56 -1.88 -9.25
C SER A 308 16.40 -0.56 -8.48
N GLU A 309 17.46 -0.09 -7.83
CA GLU A 309 17.46 1.22 -7.14
C GLU A 309 17.17 2.36 -8.13
N MET A 310 17.76 2.29 -9.34
CA MET A 310 17.57 3.28 -10.39
C MET A 310 16.22 3.17 -11.08
N GLU A 311 15.74 1.96 -11.40
CA GLU A 311 14.42 1.74 -12.02
C GLU A 311 13.30 2.30 -11.13
N ALA A 312 13.34 2.01 -9.83
CA ALA A 312 12.35 2.52 -8.87
C ALA A 312 12.35 4.07 -8.85
N THR A 313 13.54 4.68 -8.83
CA THR A 313 13.71 6.15 -8.84
C THR A 313 13.18 6.77 -10.13
N LEU A 314 13.52 6.22 -11.30
CA LEU A 314 13.07 6.71 -12.60
C LEU A 314 11.56 6.61 -12.77
N ASN A 315 10.97 5.48 -12.37
CA ASN A 315 9.53 5.27 -12.46
C ASN A 315 8.76 6.23 -11.55
N LEU A 316 9.25 6.46 -10.32
CA LEU A 316 8.70 7.46 -9.43
C LEU A 316 8.81 8.87 -10.00
N ASN A 317 9.95 9.21 -10.60
CA ASN A 317 10.18 10.51 -11.22
C ASN A 317 9.19 10.77 -12.36
N ALA A 318 9.02 9.81 -13.26
CA ALA A 318 8.09 9.91 -14.38
C ALA A 318 6.64 10.10 -13.91
N MET A 319 6.22 9.48 -12.79
CA MET A 319 4.89 9.71 -12.22
C MET A 319 4.68 11.13 -11.69
N ASN A 320 5.73 11.75 -11.15
CA ASN A 320 5.67 13.10 -10.57
C ASN A 320 5.93 14.23 -11.59
N GLN A 321 6.24 13.90 -12.84
CA GLN A 321 6.29 14.86 -13.95
C GLN A 321 4.89 15.22 -14.50
N SER A 322 3.83 14.72 -13.87
CA SER A 322 2.45 15.10 -14.15
C SER A 322 1.72 15.48 -12.86
N PRO A 323 0.71 16.37 -12.92
CA PRO A 323 -0.08 16.72 -11.74
C PRO A 323 -0.82 15.50 -11.17
N ASN A 324 -0.72 15.32 -9.86
CA ASN A 324 -1.41 14.27 -9.11
C ASN A 324 -2.25 14.90 -8.00
N PRO A 325 -3.48 14.43 -7.75
CA PRO A 325 -4.28 14.87 -6.60
C PRO A 325 -3.76 14.28 -5.28
N TRP A 326 -2.91 13.25 -5.35
CA TRP A 326 -2.24 12.62 -4.21
C TRP A 326 -0.78 13.03 -4.15
N HIS A 327 -0.19 12.96 -2.95
CA HIS A 327 1.25 12.96 -2.81
C HIS A 327 1.83 11.61 -3.24
N VAL A 328 2.40 11.54 -4.45
CA VAL A 328 3.01 10.32 -5.00
C VAL A 328 4.49 10.26 -4.59
N SER A 329 4.83 9.29 -3.74
CA SER A 329 6.16 9.13 -3.14
C SER A 329 6.53 7.64 -3.01
N PHE A 330 7.51 7.32 -2.16
CA PHE A 330 8.11 6.02 -2.02
C PHE A 330 7.98 5.46 -0.60
N SER A 331 7.88 4.14 -0.50
CA SER A 331 8.12 3.36 0.71
C SER A 331 9.03 2.18 0.36
N TYR A 332 10.34 2.47 0.30
CA TYR A 332 11.32 1.59 -0.31
C TYR A 332 12.15 0.85 0.72
N ALA A 333 12.36 -0.44 0.47
CA ALA A 333 13.29 -1.29 1.21
C ALA A 333 14.56 -1.49 0.38
N ARG A 334 14.58 -2.52 -0.48
CA ARG A 334 15.72 -2.84 -1.36
C ARG A 334 16.22 -1.64 -2.16
N ALA A 335 15.32 -0.81 -2.69
CA ALA A 335 15.68 0.36 -3.50
C ALA A 335 16.41 1.49 -2.73
N LEU A 336 16.45 1.44 -1.39
CA LEU A 336 17.23 2.35 -0.53
C LEU A 336 18.39 1.67 0.19
N GLN A 337 18.43 0.33 0.22
CA GLN A 337 19.30 -0.43 1.12
C GLN A 337 20.35 -1.30 0.42
N ASN A 338 20.17 -1.63 -0.86
CA ASN A 338 21.03 -2.62 -1.51
C ASN A 338 22.47 -2.14 -1.65
N SER A 339 22.67 -0.90 -2.11
CA SER A 339 24.01 -0.29 -2.17
C SER A 339 24.59 -0.10 -0.77
N VAL A 340 23.76 0.24 0.21
CA VAL A 340 24.19 0.42 1.62
C VAL A 340 24.78 -0.88 2.18
N LEU A 341 24.07 -2.00 2.05
CA LEU A 341 24.54 -3.31 2.51
C LEU A 341 25.87 -3.71 1.86
N LYS A 342 25.97 -3.54 0.54
CA LYS A 342 27.19 -3.88 -0.24
C LYS A 342 28.38 -3.01 0.11
N THR A 343 28.14 -1.74 0.44
CA THR A 343 29.19 -0.82 0.91
C THR A 343 29.62 -1.15 2.33
N TRP A 344 28.67 -1.45 3.22
CA TRP A 344 28.95 -1.73 4.63
C TRP A 344 29.74 -3.03 4.82
N LYS A 345 29.30 -4.14 4.22
CA LYS A 345 29.90 -5.48 4.36
C LYS A 345 30.04 -5.99 5.82
N GLY A 346 29.34 -5.38 6.77
CA GLY A 346 29.47 -5.71 8.20
C GLY A 346 30.66 -5.08 8.91
N LEU A 347 31.41 -4.23 8.23
CA LEU A 347 32.67 -3.70 8.73
C LEU A 347 32.46 -2.31 9.37
N PRO A 348 32.87 -2.10 10.64
CA PRO A 348 32.72 -0.80 11.32
C PRO A 348 33.36 0.37 10.57
N GLU A 349 34.50 0.16 9.93
CA GLU A 349 35.22 1.17 9.15
C GLU A 349 34.45 1.65 7.91
N ASN A 350 33.44 0.90 7.46
CA ASN A 350 32.62 1.24 6.29
C ASN A 350 31.32 1.97 6.64
N ILE A 351 31.03 2.23 7.93
CA ILE A 351 29.77 2.86 8.36
C ILE A 351 29.56 4.18 7.63
N ASP A 352 30.53 5.10 7.67
CA ASP A 352 30.41 6.42 7.03
C ASP A 352 30.16 6.33 5.52
N ALA A 353 30.83 5.39 4.85
CA ALA A 353 30.66 5.16 3.41
C ALA A 353 29.26 4.63 3.09
N ALA A 354 28.75 3.71 3.91
CA ALA A 354 27.43 3.13 3.75
C ALA A 354 26.30 4.14 4.05
N GLN A 355 26.47 4.98 5.08
CA GLN A 355 25.57 6.09 5.38
C GLN A 355 25.51 7.12 4.25
N LYS A 356 26.67 7.46 3.65
CA LYS A 356 26.71 8.30 2.44
C LYS A 356 25.97 7.66 1.27
N ALA A 357 26.10 6.35 1.07
CA ALA A 357 25.36 5.62 0.04
C ALA A 357 23.83 5.68 0.27
N LEU A 358 23.39 5.59 1.53
CA LEU A 358 21.98 5.75 1.89
C LEU A 358 21.48 7.16 1.54
N LEU A 359 22.22 8.21 1.91
CA LEU A 359 21.85 9.59 1.60
C LEU A 359 21.77 9.85 0.09
N VAL A 360 22.68 9.28 -0.69
CA VAL A 360 22.65 9.39 -2.16
C VAL A 360 21.34 8.81 -2.71
N ARG A 361 20.91 7.62 -2.26
CA ARG A 361 19.63 7.04 -2.68
C ARG A 361 18.41 7.77 -2.12
N ALA A 362 18.47 8.22 -0.88
CA ALA A 362 17.38 8.99 -0.27
C ALA A 362 17.15 10.32 -1.02
N LYS A 363 18.24 11.04 -1.35
CA LYS A 363 18.19 12.27 -2.16
C LYS A 363 17.70 12.03 -3.58
N ALA A 364 18.14 10.94 -4.24
CA ALA A 364 17.66 10.58 -5.56
C ALA A 364 16.14 10.38 -5.58
N ASN A 365 15.61 9.63 -4.61
CA ASN A 365 14.17 9.39 -4.49
C ASN A 365 13.39 10.64 -4.04
N SER A 366 13.98 11.51 -3.24
CA SER A 366 13.44 12.83 -2.91
C SER A 366 13.28 13.70 -4.17
N LEU A 367 14.30 13.78 -5.02
CA LEU A 367 14.22 14.49 -6.29
C LEU A 367 13.20 13.86 -7.24
N ALA A 368 13.09 12.53 -7.25
CA ALA A 368 12.09 11.82 -8.04
C ALA A 368 10.66 12.10 -7.56
N GLN A 369 10.44 12.21 -6.24
CA GLN A 369 9.16 12.65 -5.68
C GLN A 369 8.80 14.06 -6.20
N LEU A 370 9.79 14.94 -6.37
CA LEU A 370 9.58 16.28 -6.92
C LEU A 370 9.51 16.33 -8.46
N GLY A 371 9.67 15.20 -9.16
CA GLY A 371 9.71 15.12 -10.62
C GLY A 371 10.94 15.77 -11.25
N ARG A 372 12.04 15.88 -10.49
CA ARG A 372 13.26 16.64 -10.84
C ARG A 372 14.52 15.78 -10.85
N TYR A 373 14.39 14.46 -10.80
CA TYR A 373 15.53 13.57 -10.83
C TYR A 373 16.07 13.39 -12.24
N SER A 374 17.41 13.44 -12.37
CA SER A 374 18.15 13.01 -13.56
C SER A 374 19.05 11.84 -13.19
N ALA A 375 19.20 10.89 -14.11
CA ALA A 375 20.08 9.73 -13.96
C ALA A 375 21.54 10.01 -14.38
N ASP A 376 21.88 11.24 -14.74
CA ASP A 376 23.23 11.60 -15.16
C ASP A 376 24.25 11.33 -14.03
N GLY A 377 25.25 10.50 -14.32
CA GLY A 377 26.31 10.14 -13.36
C GLY A 377 25.98 9.01 -12.39
N GLU A 378 24.87 8.29 -12.59
CA GLU A 378 24.52 7.11 -11.77
C GLU A 378 25.47 5.92 -11.98
N ALA A 379 25.82 5.25 -10.88
CA ALA A 379 26.67 4.06 -10.89
C ALA A 379 25.98 2.86 -11.58
N GLU A 380 26.76 2.00 -12.24
CA GLU A 380 26.26 0.79 -12.90
C GLU A 380 25.55 -0.17 -11.94
N GLU A 381 25.98 -0.21 -10.67
CA GLU A 381 25.38 -1.03 -9.63
C GLU A 381 23.92 -0.66 -9.36
N ALA A 382 23.58 0.63 -9.44
CA ALA A 382 22.22 1.12 -9.20
C ALA A 382 21.24 0.65 -10.29
N LYS A 383 21.75 0.26 -11.47
CA LYS A 383 20.96 -0.21 -12.62
C LYS A 383 20.54 -1.69 -12.50
N LYS A 384 21.21 -2.49 -11.66
CA LYS A 384 20.98 -3.95 -11.60
C LYS A 384 19.65 -4.29 -10.91
N GLY A 385 18.77 -4.99 -11.62
CA GLY A 385 17.48 -5.48 -11.10
C GLY A 385 17.63 -6.36 -9.86
N MET A 386 16.60 -6.35 -8.99
CA MET A 386 16.64 -7.00 -7.67
C MET A 386 15.54 -8.07 -7.49
N PHE A 387 14.90 -8.48 -8.57
CA PHE A 387 13.84 -9.49 -8.54
C PHE A 387 14.37 -10.85 -8.08
N GLN A 388 13.59 -11.50 -7.23
CA GLN A 388 13.80 -12.89 -6.83
C GLN A 388 12.46 -13.60 -6.92
N LYS A 389 12.39 -14.65 -7.74
CA LYS A 389 11.18 -15.45 -7.94
C LYS A 389 10.71 -16.05 -6.61
N GLY A 390 9.43 -15.88 -6.30
CA GLY A 390 8.84 -16.38 -5.05
C GLY A 390 9.41 -15.73 -3.78
N TYR A 391 9.83 -14.45 -3.83
CA TYR A 391 10.34 -13.74 -2.65
C TYR A 391 9.29 -13.63 -1.55
N THR A 392 9.62 -14.13 -0.36
CA THR A 392 8.79 -14.04 0.86
C THR A 392 9.50 -13.21 1.94
N TYR A 393 8.75 -12.26 2.52
CA TYR A 393 9.19 -11.30 3.56
C TYR A 393 9.17 -11.87 4.97
#